data_AF-A0AAV9ZU77-F1
#
_entry.id   AF-A0AAV9ZU77-F1
#
_cell.length_a   1.000
_cell.length_b   1.000
_cell.length_c   1.000
_cell.angle_alpha   90.00
_cell.angle_beta   90.00
_cell.angle_gamma   90.00
#
_symmetry.space_group_name_H-M   'P 1'
#
loop_
_entity.id
_entity.type
_entity.pdbx_description
1 polymer ?
#
loop_
_entity_poly.entity_id
_entity_poly.type
_entity_poly.pdbx_seq_one_letter_code
_entity_poly.pdbx_strand_id
1 'polypeptide(L)'
;MSASAIDELMQNWAARDDAADPPFANHKDLYATIDATSLGHIPWQSFEVSYNQPIPLGDTVPWKRTPYKVFFRDPRLVLQRQPANPDFKDDIDYVDLIAQLPKCMGATFVPAILGSDKTTVSVATGQNEYYPLYISNGLVHNNVRRAHGDSVTLIGFLAIWLRTELPDREPADSSEFRTFRRNLFHGSVRHILVLAAGNDRTRGHPIR
;
A
#
# COMPACT_ATOMS: atom_id res chain seq x y z
N MET A 1 0.34 1.51 17.68
CA MET A 1 0.47 1.17 19.10
C MET A 1 1.96 0.95 19.39
N SER A 2 2.51 1.47 20.49
CA SER A 2 3.92 1.18 20.85
C SER A 2 4.04 -0.26 21.37
N ALA A 3 5.23 -0.84 21.31
CA ALA A 3 5.50 -2.16 21.90
C ALA A 3 5.09 -2.23 23.38
N SER A 4 5.39 -1.17 24.14
CA SER A 4 5.00 -1.05 25.55
C SER A 4 3.49 -1.07 25.78
N ALA A 5 2.71 -0.41 24.92
CA ALA A 5 1.26 -0.37 25.04
C ALA A 5 0.62 -1.73 24.69
N ILE A 6 1.24 -2.51 23.79
CA ILE A 6 0.81 -3.88 23.49
C ILE A 6 1.08 -4.79 24.69
N ASP A 7 2.25 -4.68 25.31
CA ASP A 7 2.59 -5.47 26.50
C ASP A 7 1.66 -5.17 27.68
N GLU A 8 1.37 -3.88 27.91
CA GLU A 8 0.43 -3.44 28.94
C GLU A 8 -0.99 -3.95 28.67
N LEU A 9 -1.43 -3.95 27.41
CA LEU A 9 -2.71 -4.51 27.02
C LEU A 9 -2.80 -6.03 27.32
N MET A 10 -1.75 -6.80 26.99
CA MET A 10 -1.73 -8.24 27.28
C MET A 10 -1.71 -8.52 28.78
N GLN A 11 -1.01 -7.71 29.57
CA GLN A 11 -1.02 -7.81 31.04
C GLN A 11 -2.38 -7.49 31.63
N ASN A 12 -3.04 -6.43 31.16
CA ASN A 12 -4.39 -6.07 31.58
C ASN A 12 -5.41 -7.14 31.20
N TRP A 13 -5.21 -7.82 30.07
CA TRP A 13 -6.04 -8.94 29.66
C TRP A 13 -5.86 -10.13 30.59
N ALA A 14 -4.62 -10.49 30.90
CA ALA A 14 -4.29 -11.58 31.82
C ALA A 14 -4.76 -11.33 33.26
N ALA A 15 -4.91 -10.07 33.66
CA ALA A 15 -5.35 -9.67 35.00
C ALA A 15 -6.88 -9.71 35.19
N ARG A 16 -7.67 -10.06 34.16
CA ARG A 16 -9.12 -10.14 34.25
C ARG A 16 -9.57 -11.54 34.66
N ASP A 17 -10.29 -11.64 35.76
CA ASP A 17 -10.80 -12.92 36.31
C ASP A 17 -11.79 -13.65 35.37
N ASP A 18 -12.38 -12.95 34.40
CA ASP A 18 -13.33 -13.47 33.43
C ASP A 18 -12.75 -13.74 32.04
N ALA A 19 -11.47 -13.44 31.82
CA ALA A 19 -10.84 -13.55 30.52
C ALA A 19 -10.13 -14.90 30.33
N ALA A 20 -10.26 -15.46 29.12
CA ALA A 20 -9.34 -16.49 28.67
C ALA A 20 -7.89 -15.96 28.65
N ASP A 21 -6.92 -16.88 28.61
CA ASP A 21 -5.51 -16.53 28.46
C ASP A 21 -5.31 -15.49 27.34
N PRO A 22 -4.42 -14.50 27.55
CA PRO A 22 -4.18 -13.47 26.56
C PRO A 22 -3.76 -14.13 25.22
N PRO A 23 -4.26 -13.61 24.08
CA PRO A 23 -4.03 -14.24 22.78
C PRO A 23 -2.56 -14.25 22.34
N PHE A 24 -1.73 -13.40 22.95
CA PHE A 24 -0.30 -13.31 22.71
C PHE A 24 0.43 -13.05 24.03
N ALA A 25 1.65 -13.58 24.18
CA ALA A 25 2.44 -13.42 25.39
C ALA A 25 2.99 -11.98 25.56
N ASN A 26 3.29 -11.28 24.46
CA ASN A 26 3.81 -9.92 24.41
C ASN A 26 3.85 -9.42 22.96
N HIS A 27 4.31 -8.20 22.73
CA HIS A 27 4.46 -7.63 21.38
C HIS A 27 5.35 -8.45 20.44
N LYS A 28 6.39 -9.15 20.95
CA LYS A 28 7.25 -9.99 20.10
C LYS A 28 6.52 -11.23 19.64
N ASP A 29 5.73 -11.84 20.51
CA ASP A 29 4.89 -12.99 20.17
C ASP A 29 3.80 -12.62 19.16
N LEU A 30 3.18 -11.45 19.35
CA LEU A 30 2.27 -10.87 18.36
C LEU A 30 2.95 -10.65 17.00
N TYR A 31 4.11 -9.98 16.97
CA TYR A 31 4.82 -9.73 15.71
C TYR A 31 5.31 -11.01 15.06
N ALA A 32 5.85 -11.95 15.84
CA ALA A 32 6.27 -13.25 15.34
C ALA A 32 5.09 -14.05 14.78
N THR A 33 3.91 -13.97 15.40
CA THR A 33 2.69 -14.61 14.89
C THR A 33 2.22 -13.97 13.59
N ILE A 34 2.24 -12.63 13.49
CA ILE A 34 1.95 -11.89 12.26
C ILE A 34 2.93 -12.31 11.15
N ASP A 35 4.22 -12.36 11.46
CA ASP A 35 5.27 -12.72 10.49
C ASP A 35 5.25 -14.21 10.12
N ALA A 36 4.83 -15.09 11.04
CA ALA A 36 4.69 -16.53 10.82
C ALA A 36 3.36 -16.92 10.15
N THR A 37 2.40 -16.00 10.03
CA THR A 37 1.13 -16.25 9.37
C THR A 37 1.37 -16.55 7.89
N SER A 38 1.22 -17.83 7.53
CA SER A 38 1.49 -18.38 6.19
C SER A 38 0.35 -18.16 5.19
N LEU A 39 -0.68 -17.38 5.56
CA LEU A 39 -1.83 -17.08 4.74
C LEU A 39 -1.41 -16.25 3.51
N GLY A 40 -0.98 -16.91 2.45
CA GLY A 40 -1.01 -16.42 1.08
C GLY A 40 -0.55 -14.97 0.87
N HIS A 41 0.48 -14.49 1.58
CA HIS A 41 0.91 -13.10 1.45
C HIS A 41 1.83 -12.90 0.24
N ILE A 42 1.59 -11.80 -0.47
CA ILE A 42 2.46 -11.32 -1.56
C ILE A 42 3.52 -10.45 -0.89
N PRO A 43 4.82 -10.69 -1.13
CA PRO A 43 5.87 -9.98 -0.42
C PRO A 43 5.82 -8.49 -0.72
N TRP A 44 6.12 -7.70 0.32
CA TRP A 44 6.34 -6.27 0.18
C TRP A 44 7.67 -6.01 -0.54
N GLN A 45 7.65 -5.00 -1.39
CA GLN A 45 8.78 -4.45 -2.12
C GLN A 45 8.85 -2.94 -1.85
N SER A 46 9.98 -2.32 -2.16
CA SER A 46 10.11 -0.87 -2.02
C SER A 46 11.00 -0.27 -3.09
N PHE A 47 10.76 1.01 -3.40
CA PHE A 47 11.63 1.85 -4.21
C PHE A 47 11.70 3.25 -3.61
N GLU A 48 12.68 4.03 -4.02
CA GLU A 48 12.86 5.41 -3.57
C GLU A 48 12.65 6.39 -4.72
N VAL A 49 12.04 7.52 -4.38
CA VAL A 49 11.81 8.64 -5.29
C VAL A 49 12.49 9.86 -4.70
N SER A 50 13.24 10.60 -5.51
CA SER A 50 13.89 11.83 -5.08
C SER A 50 13.60 12.94 -6.07
N TYR A 51 13.69 14.19 -5.61
CA TYR A 51 13.63 15.34 -6.50
C TYR A 51 14.76 15.27 -7.54
N ASN A 52 14.41 15.50 -8.81
CA ASN A 52 15.28 15.20 -9.95
C ASN A 52 15.75 16.46 -10.72
N GLN A 53 15.39 17.67 -10.28
CA GLN A 53 15.85 18.90 -10.92
C GLN A 53 17.06 19.48 -10.19
N PRO A 54 17.86 20.34 -10.86
CA PRO A 54 18.94 21.06 -10.22
C PRO A 54 18.44 21.91 -9.05
N ILE A 55 19.08 21.77 -7.89
CA ILE A 55 18.80 22.56 -6.69
C ILE A 55 19.74 23.79 -6.71
N PRO A 56 19.22 25.02 -6.79
CA PRO A 56 20.05 26.23 -6.80
C PRO A 56 20.94 26.35 -5.56
N LEU A 57 22.10 26.99 -5.72
CA LEU A 57 23.00 27.27 -4.60
C LEU A 57 22.30 28.23 -3.61
N GLY A 58 22.08 27.78 -2.38
CA GLY A 58 21.33 28.52 -1.34
C GLY A 58 19.92 28.00 -1.08
N ASP A 59 19.42 27.06 -1.89
CA ASP A 59 18.15 26.38 -1.64
C ASP A 59 18.35 25.27 -0.59
N THR A 60 17.79 25.50 0.60
CA THR A 60 17.89 24.63 1.79
C THR A 60 16.62 23.83 2.04
N VAL A 61 15.71 23.73 1.06
CA VAL A 61 14.38 23.18 1.31
C VAL A 61 14.46 21.66 1.50
N PRO A 62 13.93 21.11 2.60
CA PRO A 62 14.12 19.70 2.94
C PRO A 62 13.56 18.74 1.87
N TRP A 63 12.39 19.06 1.32
CA TRP A 63 11.68 18.17 0.39
C TRP A 63 12.42 17.93 -0.94
N LYS A 64 13.33 18.82 -1.35
CA LYS A 64 14.18 18.62 -2.53
C LYS A 64 15.37 17.68 -2.27
N ARG A 65 15.70 17.42 -1.00
CA ARG A 65 16.90 16.66 -0.58
C ARG A 65 16.56 15.34 0.11
N THR A 66 15.30 15.14 0.49
CA THR A 66 14.84 13.92 1.14
C THR A 66 14.48 12.83 0.11
N PRO A 67 15.02 11.60 0.24
CA PRO A 67 14.52 10.46 -0.52
C PRO A 67 13.19 9.96 0.07
N TYR A 68 12.23 9.67 -0.80
CA TYR A 68 10.89 9.22 -0.45
C TYR A 68 10.75 7.74 -0.72
N LYS A 69 10.69 6.95 0.35
CA LYS A 69 10.54 5.50 0.24
C LYS A 69 9.08 5.10 0.07
N VAL A 70 8.79 4.36 -1.00
CA VAL A 70 7.46 3.82 -1.30
C VAL A 70 7.50 2.31 -1.07
N PHE A 71 6.50 1.78 -0.37
CA PHE A 71 6.33 0.34 -0.15
C PHE A 71 5.14 -0.16 -0.95
N PHE A 72 5.24 -1.32 -1.58
CA PHE A 72 4.16 -1.88 -2.39
C PHE A 72 4.21 -3.41 -2.49
N ARG A 73 3.09 -4.02 -2.89
CA ARG A 73 2.97 -5.44 -3.28
C ARG A 73 2.71 -5.52 -4.78
N ASP A 74 3.14 -6.60 -5.43
CA ASP A 74 2.88 -6.80 -6.87
C ASP A 74 1.36 -6.86 -7.14
N PRO A 75 0.77 -5.83 -7.80
CA PRO A 75 -0.67 -5.77 -8.02
C PRO A 75 -1.17 -6.93 -8.88
N ARG A 76 -0.33 -7.44 -9.79
CA ARG A 76 -0.69 -8.57 -10.66
C ARG A 76 -0.87 -9.84 -9.84
N LEU A 77 0.03 -10.10 -8.88
CA LEU A 77 -0.13 -11.25 -7.99
C LEU A 77 -1.37 -11.09 -7.10
N VAL A 78 -1.69 -9.86 -6.66
CA VAL A 78 -2.88 -9.60 -5.83
C VAL A 78 -4.14 -9.94 -6.61
N LEU A 79 -4.26 -9.40 -7.81
CA LEU A 79 -5.42 -9.64 -8.69
C LEU A 79 -5.51 -11.08 -9.19
N GLN A 80 -4.39 -11.82 -9.30
CA GLN A 80 -4.41 -13.25 -9.63
C GLN A 80 -4.90 -14.11 -8.48
N ARG A 81 -4.62 -13.72 -7.23
CA ARG A 81 -5.05 -14.48 -6.04
C ARG A 81 -6.53 -14.27 -5.71
N GLN A 82 -7.08 -13.09 -6.00
CA GLN A 82 -8.47 -12.78 -5.67
C GLN A 82 -9.46 -13.79 -6.31
N PRO A 83 -9.48 -14.05 -7.63
CA PRO A 83 -10.37 -15.05 -8.22
C PRO A 83 -10.16 -16.48 -7.73
N ALA A 84 -8.96 -16.79 -7.20
CA ALA A 84 -8.66 -18.11 -6.65
C ALA A 84 -9.19 -18.29 -5.22
N ASN A 85 -9.69 -17.23 -4.57
CA ASN A 85 -10.30 -17.31 -3.25
C ASN A 85 -11.70 -17.98 -3.37
N PRO A 86 -11.91 -19.16 -2.76
CA PRO A 86 -13.20 -19.83 -2.77
C PRO A 86 -14.34 -18.98 -2.19
N ASP A 87 -14.02 -18.05 -1.29
CA ASP A 87 -15.00 -17.15 -0.65
C ASP A 87 -15.73 -16.25 -1.65
N PHE A 88 -15.18 -16.07 -2.85
CA PHE A 88 -15.79 -15.23 -3.90
C PHE A 88 -16.45 -16.02 -5.02
N LYS A 89 -16.51 -17.36 -4.92
CA LYS A 89 -17.00 -18.22 -6.00
C LYS A 89 -18.38 -17.78 -6.53
N ASP A 90 -19.28 -17.39 -5.62
CA ASP A 90 -20.66 -17.02 -5.94
C ASP A 90 -20.86 -15.49 -6.09
N ASP A 91 -19.79 -14.70 -5.89
CA ASP A 91 -19.81 -13.23 -5.89
C ASP A 91 -18.90 -12.61 -6.97
N ILE A 92 -18.53 -13.39 -8.00
CA ILE A 92 -17.75 -12.95 -9.17
C ILE A 92 -18.54 -13.24 -10.44
N ASP A 93 -18.80 -12.19 -11.21
CA ASP A 93 -19.35 -12.33 -12.56
C ASP A 93 -18.22 -12.49 -13.58
N TYR A 94 -18.00 -13.72 -14.04
CA TYR A 94 -17.02 -13.99 -15.10
C TYR A 94 -17.53 -13.51 -16.46
N VAL A 95 -16.68 -12.79 -17.19
CA VAL A 95 -16.99 -12.30 -18.54
C VAL A 95 -16.17 -13.07 -19.57
N ASP A 96 -16.83 -13.93 -20.32
CA ASP A 96 -16.20 -14.86 -21.27
C ASP A 96 -15.98 -14.26 -22.67
N LEU A 97 -16.27 -12.96 -22.88
CA LEU A 97 -16.13 -12.33 -24.19
C LEU A 97 -14.69 -12.47 -24.74
N ILE A 98 -13.70 -12.39 -23.87
CA ILE A 98 -12.28 -12.58 -24.25
C ILE A 98 -11.97 -14.06 -24.50
N ALA A 99 -12.63 -14.99 -23.80
CA ALA A 99 -12.43 -16.43 -23.96
C ALA A 99 -12.84 -16.95 -25.36
N GLN A 100 -13.65 -16.18 -26.10
CA GLN A 100 -14.00 -16.47 -27.49
C GLN A 100 -12.81 -16.35 -28.46
N LEU A 101 -11.75 -15.64 -28.06
CA LEU A 101 -10.52 -15.54 -28.86
C LEU A 101 -9.72 -16.85 -28.72
N PRO A 102 -9.26 -17.49 -29.82
CA PRO A 102 -8.52 -18.75 -29.75
C PRO A 102 -7.27 -18.74 -28.84
N LYS A 103 -6.64 -17.57 -28.67
CA LYS A 103 -5.45 -17.40 -27.83
C LYS A 103 -5.76 -17.17 -26.33
N CYS A 104 -7.03 -17.03 -25.98
CA CYS A 104 -7.47 -16.61 -24.65
C CYS A 104 -8.49 -17.60 -24.04
N MET A 105 -8.56 -18.82 -24.56
CA MET A 105 -9.44 -19.86 -24.02
C MET A 105 -9.20 -20.05 -22.52
N GLY A 106 -10.26 -19.95 -21.72
CA GLY A 106 -10.20 -20.05 -20.26
C GLY A 106 -9.71 -18.79 -19.54
N ALA A 107 -9.48 -17.68 -20.25
CA ALA A 107 -9.16 -16.39 -19.64
C ALA A 107 -10.42 -15.55 -19.41
N THR A 108 -10.42 -14.78 -18.32
CA THR A 108 -11.46 -13.79 -18.01
C THR A 108 -10.86 -12.39 -17.96
N PHE A 109 -11.67 -11.39 -18.29
CA PHE A 109 -11.27 -9.99 -18.14
C PHE A 109 -11.37 -9.56 -16.67
N VAL A 110 -10.26 -9.17 -16.05
CA VAL A 110 -10.23 -8.72 -14.64
C VAL A 110 -9.97 -7.20 -14.59
N PRO A 111 -11.02 -6.35 -14.48
CA PRO A 111 -10.83 -4.92 -14.26
C PRO A 111 -10.17 -4.66 -12.92
N ALA A 112 -9.08 -3.88 -12.92
CA ALA A 112 -8.41 -3.43 -11.71
C ALA A 112 -9.00 -2.09 -11.26
N ILE A 113 -9.58 -2.04 -10.05
CA ILE A 113 -10.05 -0.80 -9.44
C ILE A 113 -9.05 -0.39 -8.37
N LEU A 114 -8.49 0.81 -8.51
CA LEU A 114 -7.55 1.39 -7.56
C LEU A 114 -8.25 2.47 -6.74
N GLY A 115 -8.03 2.43 -5.43
CA GLY A 115 -8.48 3.47 -4.51
C GLY A 115 -7.31 3.92 -3.66
N SER A 116 -7.18 5.22 -3.44
CA SER A 116 -6.29 5.75 -2.42
C SER A 116 -7.09 6.74 -1.59
N ASP A 117 -6.86 6.75 -0.29
CA ASP A 117 -7.45 7.72 0.60
C ASP A 117 -6.36 8.53 1.32
N LYS A 118 -6.78 9.67 1.88
CA LYS A 118 -5.93 10.49 2.73
C LYS A 118 -6.05 9.97 4.16
N THR A 119 -5.36 8.88 4.46
CA THR A 119 -5.27 8.36 5.84
C THR A 119 -3.84 8.47 6.34
N THR A 120 -3.65 9.15 7.47
CA THR A 120 -2.34 9.29 8.09
C THR A 120 -2.08 8.07 8.98
N VAL A 121 -1.26 7.13 8.52
CA VAL A 121 -0.80 6.00 9.36
C VAL A 121 0.39 6.47 10.20
N SER A 122 0.14 7.11 11.34
CA SER A 122 1.21 7.47 12.27
C SER A 122 1.68 6.23 13.04
N VAL A 123 2.90 5.75 12.75
CA VAL A 123 3.58 4.82 13.65
C VAL A 123 4.11 5.64 14.83
N ALA A 124 3.92 5.12 16.05
CA ALA A 124 4.23 5.78 17.32
C ALA A 124 5.73 6.07 17.58
N THR A 125 6.59 5.97 16.57
CA THR A 125 8.07 6.07 16.66
C THR A 125 8.70 7.11 15.75
N GLY A 126 7.92 8.03 15.18
CA GLY A 126 8.45 9.24 14.53
C GLY A 126 8.26 9.24 13.01
N GLN A 127 7.29 10.05 12.60
CA GLN A 127 7.12 10.64 11.26
C GLN A 127 7.39 9.72 10.06
N ASN A 128 6.34 9.05 9.57
CA ASN A 128 6.19 8.79 8.15
C ASN A 128 4.69 8.70 7.83
N GLU A 129 4.12 9.76 7.25
CA GLU A 129 2.76 9.72 6.73
C GLU A 129 2.75 9.13 5.32
N TYR A 130 1.85 8.19 5.07
CA TYR A 130 1.69 7.54 3.77
C TYR A 130 0.25 7.61 3.31
N TYR A 131 0.01 7.68 2.00
CA TYR A 131 -1.31 7.38 1.45
C TYR A 131 -1.37 5.90 1.15
N PRO A 132 -2.29 5.12 1.76
CA PRO A 132 -2.48 3.76 1.33
C PRO A 132 -3.02 3.75 -0.11
N LEU A 133 -2.59 2.73 -0.84
CA LEU A 133 -3.11 2.39 -2.15
C LEU A 133 -3.75 1.02 -2.05
N TYR A 134 -5.02 0.94 -2.39
CA TYR A 134 -5.82 -0.27 -2.41
C TYR A 134 -6.10 -0.70 -3.84
N ILE A 135 -6.24 -2.01 -4.04
CA ILE A 135 -6.73 -2.59 -5.29
C ILE A 135 -7.89 -3.52 -5.02
N SER A 136 -8.83 -3.57 -5.96
CA SER A 136 -9.95 -4.50 -5.94
C SER A 136 -10.18 -5.04 -7.35
N ASN A 137 -10.56 -6.31 -7.43
CA ASN A 137 -11.09 -6.91 -8.65
C ASN A 137 -12.50 -6.33 -8.92
N GLY A 138 -12.65 -5.68 -10.07
CA GLY A 138 -13.89 -5.05 -10.47
C GLY A 138 -15.03 -6.01 -10.80
N LEU A 139 -14.76 -7.32 -10.96
CA LEU A 139 -15.79 -8.36 -11.13
C LEU A 139 -16.49 -8.73 -9.83
N VAL A 140 -15.88 -8.42 -8.69
CA VAL A 140 -16.43 -8.76 -7.38
C VAL A 140 -17.63 -7.86 -7.09
N HIS A 141 -18.73 -8.48 -6.69
CA HIS A 141 -19.95 -7.79 -6.29
C HIS A 141 -19.71 -6.81 -5.12
N ASN A 142 -20.52 -5.75 -5.05
CA ASN A 142 -20.31 -4.65 -4.10
C ASN A 142 -20.54 -5.05 -2.62
N ASN A 143 -21.39 -6.05 -2.37
CA ASN A 143 -21.59 -6.66 -1.04
C ASN A 143 -20.25 -7.18 -0.48
N VAL A 144 -19.45 -7.84 -1.30
CA VAL A 144 -18.17 -8.43 -0.91
C VAL A 144 -17.08 -7.39 -0.73
N ARG A 145 -17.13 -6.26 -1.45
CA ARG A 145 -16.22 -5.10 -1.21
C ARG A 145 -16.32 -4.52 0.19
N ARG A 146 -17.44 -4.76 0.89
CA ARG A 146 -17.70 -4.27 2.24
C ARG A 146 -17.62 -5.37 3.30
N ALA A 147 -17.39 -6.62 2.90
CA ALA A 147 -17.27 -7.77 3.79
C ALA A 147 -15.78 -8.12 4.04
N HIS A 148 -15.51 -8.88 5.11
CA HIS A 148 -14.18 -9.38 5.49
C HIS A 148 -13.66 -10.49 4.56
N GLY A 149 -13.56 -10.22 3.25
CA GLY A 149 -13.20 -11.23 2.25
C GLY A 149 -11.90 -10.99 1.48
N ASP A 150 -11.12 -9.93 1.76
CA ASP A 150 -9.96 -9.50 0.97
C ASP A 150 -10.26 -8.98 -0.46
N SER A 151 -11.50 -8.60 -0.72
CA SER A 151 -11.95 -8.04 -2.01
C SER A 151 -11.34 -6.66 -2.31
N VAL A 152 -11.00 -5.92 -1.25
CA VAL A 152 -10.21 -4.68 -1.30
C VAL A 152 -8.90 -4.96 -0.57
N THR A 153 -7.79 -5.04 -1.30
CA THR A 153 -6.48 -5.37 -0.75
C THR A 153 -5.58 -4.14 -0.73
N LEU A 154 -4.94 -3.87 0.40
CA LEU A 154 -3.92 -2.83 0.51
C LEU A 154 -2.66 -3.24 -0.27
N ILE A 155 -2.30 -2.51 -1.32
CA ILE A 155 -1.15 -2.84 -2.18
C ILE A 155 0.02 -1.87 -2.04
N GLY A 156 -0.12 -0.75 -1.35
CA GLY A 156 0.97 0.20 -1.24
C GLY A 156 0.82 1.22 -0.14
N PHE A 157 1.96 1.75 0.29
CA PHE A 157 2.09 2.94 1.12
C PHE A 157 2.87 3.97 0.30
N LEU A 158 2.14 4.94 -0.25
CA LEU A 158 2.69 5.99 -1.10
C LEU A 158 3.26 7.09 -0.22
N ALA A 159 4.53 7.43 -0.47
CA ALA A 159 5.22 8.45 0.29
C ALA A 159 4.54 9.83 0.12
N ILE A 160 4.43 10.56 1.22
CA ILE A 160 3.95 11.94 1.25
C ILE A 160 5.06 12.79 1.84
N TRP A 161 5.12 14.05 1.43
CA TRP A 161 5.85 15.05 2.17
C TRP A 161 4.91 15.91 3.02
N LEU A 162 5.18 15.94 4.32
CA LEU A 162 4.38 16.59 5.34
C LEU A 162 4.68 18.09 5.40
N ARG A 163 3.64 18.92 5.35
CA ARG A 163 3.78 20.39 5.46
C ARG A 163 4.47 20.84 6.76
N THR A 164 4.37 20.04 7.82
CA THR A 164 4.95 20.31 9.14
C THR A 164 6.47 20.24 9.20
N GLU A 165 7.15 19.76 8.16
CA GLU A 165 8.61 19.76 8.05
C GLU A 165 9.18 20.99 7.34
N LEU A 166 8.32 21.93 6.92
CA LEU A 166 8.77 23.21 6.36
C LEU A 166 9.12 24.17 7.50
N PRO A 167 10.28 24.84 7.44
CA PRO A 167 10.48 26.07 8.21
C PRO A 167 9.36 27.06 7.85
N ASP A 168 8.90 27.87 8.81
CA ASP A 168 7.83 28.88 8.69
C ASP A 168 7.98 29.88 7.52
N ARG A 169 9.09 29.81 6.77
CA ARG A 169 9.55 30.80 5.79
C ARG A 169 9.43 30.38 4.33
N GLU A 170 9.05 29.14 4.00
CA GLU A 170 8.73 28.79 2.61
C GLU A 170 7.21 28.85 2.38
N PRO A 171 6.74 29.41 1.25
CA PRO A 171 5.36 29.24 0.85
C PRO A 171 5.16 27.75 0.56
N ALA A 172 4.59 27.04 1.53
CA ALA A 172 4.24 25.62 1.56
C ALA A 172 3.39 25.09 0.38
N ASP A 173 3.26 25.88 -0.67
CA ASP A 173 2.32 25.72 -1.77
C ASP A 173 2.82 26.38 -3.06
N SER A 174 4.14 26.42 -3.26
CA SER A 174 4.72 26.84 -4.53
C SER A 174 4.21 25.94 -5.67
N SER A 175 4.12 26.49 -6.88
CA SER A 175 3.73 25.70 -8.07
C SER A 175 4.67 24.52 -8.29
N GLU A 176 5.94 24.69 -7.98
CA GLU A 176 6.98 23.67 -8.00
C GLU A 176 6.68 22.53 -7.03
N PHE A 177 6.40 22.85 -5.76
CA PHE A 177 6.08 21.86 -4.74
C PHE A 177 4.78 21.09 -5.06
N ARG A 178 3.74 21.79 -5.54
CA ARG A 178 2.50 21.16 -6.02
C ARG A 178 2.76 20.18 -7.17
N THR A 179 3.64 20.56 -8.09
CA THR A 179 4.02 19.72 -9.23
C THR A 179 4.79 18.49 -8.75
N PHE A 180 5.77 18.68 -7.87
CA PHE A 180 6.51 17.58 -7.25
C PHE A 180 5.59 16.59 -6.53
N ARG A 181 4.65 17.06 -5.70
CA ARG A 181 3.69 16.18 -5.01
C ARG A 181 2.84 15.36 -5.97
N ARG A 182 2.37 15.96 -7.07
CA ARG A 182 1.63 15.24 -8.11
C ARG A 182 2.51 14.19 -8.79
N ASN A 183 3.75 14.54 -9.11
CA ASN A 183 4.69 13.63 -9.76
C ASN A 183 5.10 12.49 -8.82
N LEU A 184 5.30 12.75 -7.53
CA LEU A 184 5.57 11.73 -6.52
C LEU A 184 4.41 10.73 -6.45
N PHE A 185 3.17 11.21 -6.34
CA PHE A 185 1.99 10.34 -6.28
C PHE A 185 1.79 9.53 -7.57
N HIS A 186 1.63 10.22 -8.71
CA HIS A 186 1.31 9.57 -9.98
C HIS A 186 2.48 8.74 -10.52
N GLY A 187 3.72 9.19 -10.31
CA GLY A 187 4.91 8.45 -10.64
C GLY A 187 5.03 7.15 -9.85
N SER A 188 4.69 7.18 -8.56
CA SER A 188 4.67 5.98 -7.73
C SER A 188 3.62 4.98 -8.18
N VAL A 189 2.38 5.44 -8.42
CA VAL A 189 1.29 4.59 -8.95
C VAL A 189 1.69 4.01 -10.31
N ARG A 190 2.27 4.82 -11.21
CA ARG A 190 2.77 4.36 -12.50
C ARG A 190 3.84 3.28 -12.35
N HIS A 191 4.81 3.46 -11.45
CA HIS A 191 5.86 2.48 -11.21
C HIS A 191 5.26 1.13 -10.78
N ILE A 192 4.35 1.16 -9.81
CA ILE A 192 3.64 -0.01 -9.29
C ILE A 192 2.87 -0.74 -10.42
N LEU A 193 2.18 -0.01 -11.29
CA LEU A 193 1.39 -0.61 -12.37
C LEU A 193 2.22 -1.10 -13.56
N VAL A 194 3.35 -0.46 -13.88
CA VAL A 194 4.25 -0.92 -14.95
C VAL A 194 4.87 -2.28 -14.59
N LEU A 195 5.21 -2.49 -13.32
CA LEU A 195 5.66 -3.79 -12.84
C LEU A 195 4.57 -4.86 -13.02
N ALA A 196 3.31 -4.52 -12.74
CA ALA A 196 2.18 -5.43 -12.94
C ALA A 196 1.98 -5.84 -14.41
N ALA A 197 2.33 -4.96 -15.36
CA ALA A 197 2.25 -5.24 -16.79
C ALA A 197 3.38 -6.14 -17.35
N GLY A 198 4.30 -6.62 -16.50
CA GLY A 198 5.42 -7.48 -16.92
C GLY A 198 6.52 -6.76 -17.69
N ASN A 199 6.51 -5.42 -17.69
CA ASN A 199 7.54 -4.62 -18.32
C ASN A 199 8.66 -4.31 -17.32
N ASP A 200 9.65 -5.20 -17.20
CA ASP A 200 10.85 -5.06 -16.34
C ASP A 200 11.82 -3.94 -16.79
N ARG A 201 11.36 -2.99 -17.61
CA ARG A 201 12.18 -1.90 -18.17
C ARG A 201 12.39 -0.73 -17.19
N THR A 202 11.85 -0.80 -15.97
CA THR A 202 11.91 0.31 -14.99
C THR A 202 12.94 0.13 -13.88
N ARG A 203 13.73 -0.96 -13.87
CA ARG A 203 14.89 -1.09 -12.98
C ARG A 203 15.96 -0.06 -13.37
N GLY A 204 15.88 1.13 -12.81
CA GLY A 204 16.93 2.15 -12.89
C GLY A 204 16.60 3.45 -13.63
N HIS A 205 15.34 3.71 -14.00
CA HIS A 205 14.99 5.02 -14.54
C HIS A 205 14.35 5.91 -13.47
N PRO A 206 14.96 7.07 -13.15
CA PRO A 206 14.34 8.03 -12.26
C PRO A 206 12.99 8.43 -12.85
N ILE A 207 11.97 8.42 -12.01
CA ILE A 207 10.64 8.91 -12.34
C ILE A 207 10.83 10.36 -12.81
N ARG A 208 10.53 10.61 -14.09
CA ARG A 208 10.55 11.97 -14.68
C ARG A 208 9.29 12.72 -14.29
#